data_AF-A0A2N3FRC2-F1
#
_entry.id   AF-A0A2N3FRC2-F1
#
_cell.length_a   1.000
_cell.length_b   1.000
_cell.length_c   1.000
_cell.angle_alpha   90.00
_cell.angle_beta   90.00
_cell.angle_gamma   90.00
#
_symmetry.space_group_name_H-M   'P 1'
#
loop_
_entity.id
_entity.type
_entity.pdbx_description
1 polymer ?
#
loop_
_entity_poly.entity_id
_entity_poly.type
_entity_poly.pdbx_seq_one_letter_code
_entity_poly.pdbx_strand_id
1 'polypeptide(L)'
;MSLRLLHVHAHPDDESSKGAATTAYYVAQGVRVRVATCTGGERGSILNPKLETPENEANLPALRKAEMAEAARILGIEQVWLGYVDSGMPAEGEELPPDAFARLDPTVAAEPLVKVIREFRPQV
;
A
#
# COMPACT_ATOMS: atom_id res chain seq x y z
N MET A 1 -14.53 -1.57 -24.27
CA MET A 1 -13.97 -0.78 -23.15
C MET A 1 -13.35 -1.76 -22.17
N SER A 2 -12.11 -1.57 -21.71
CA SER A 2 -11.50 -2.45 -20.69
C SER A 2 -12.03 -2.07 -19.29
N LEU A 3 -12.40 -3.08 -18.50
CA LEU A 3 -12.81 -2.93 -17.09
C LEU A 3 -11.61 -2.53 -16.22
N ARG A 4 -11.89 -1.84 -15.12
CA ARG A 4 -10.91 -1.25 -14.20
C ARG A 4 -11.32 -1.50 -12.76
N LEU A 5 -10.38 -2.02 -11.98
CA LEU A 5 -10.54 -2.37 -10.58
C LEU A 5 -9.49 -1.63 -9.76
N LEU A 6 -9.91 -0.91 -8.71
CA LEU A 6 -9.03 -0.20 -7.80
C LEU A 6 -9.05 -0.87 -6.42
N HIS A 7 -7.89 -1.33 -5.97
CA HIS A 7 -7.69 -1.76 -4.58
C HIS A 7 -7.07 -0.60 -3.80
N VAL A 8 -7.53 -0.38 -2.57
CA VAL A 8 -6.94 0.60 -1.66
C VAL A 8 -6.46 -0.13 -0.41
N HIS A 9 -5.16 -0.06 -0.15
CA HIS A 9 -4.49 -0.80 0.92
C HIS A 9 -3.62 0.13 1.76
N ALA A 10 -3.41 -0.22 3.04
CA ALA A 10 -2.73 0.66 3.97
C ALA A 10 -1.21 0.63 3.77
N HIS A 11 -0.62 -0.58 3.64
CA HIS A 11 0.82 -0.79 3.59
C HIS A 11 1.23 -1.64 2.38
N PRO A 12 2.53 -1.65 2.02
CA PRO A 12 3.06 -2.55 0.99
C PRO A 12 3.15 -3.99 1.51
N ASP A 13 2.35 -4.91 0.96
CA ASP A 13 2.13 -6.32 1.33
C ASP A 13 0.64 -6.65 1.51
N ASP A 14 -0.17 -5.67 1.86
CA ASP A 14 -1.62 -5.80 2.05
C ASP A 14 -2.30 -6.27 0.76
N GLU A 15 -1.84 -5.81 -0.41
CA GLU A 15 -2.37 -6.23 -1.71
C GLU A 15 -2.09 -7.70 -1.99
N SER A 16 -0.92 -8.18 -1.55
CA SER A 16 -0.49 -9.56 -1.71
C SER A 16 -1.19 -10.48 -0.69
N SER A 17 -1.30 -10.05 0.57
CA SER A 17 -1.85 -10.86 1.66
C SER A 17 -3.38 -10.93 1.68
N LYS A 18 -4.07 -9.89 1.22
CA LYS A 18 -5.54 -9.80 1.28
C LYS A 18 -6.22 -9.87 -0.08
N GLY A 19 -5.51 -9.52 -1.16
CA GLY A 19 -6.11 -9.29 -2.49
C GLY A 19 -5.57 -10.16 -3.63
N ALA A 20 -4.43 -10.83 -3.46
CA ALA A 20 -3.66 -11.40 -4.57
C ALA A 20 -4.46 -12.34 -5.49
N ALA A 21 -5.23 -13.27 -4.93
CA ALA A 21 -5.99 -14.23 -5.73
C ALA A 21 -7.05 -13.56 -6.62
N THR A 22 -7.80 -12.61 -6.04
CA THR A 22 -8.81 -11.82 -6.76
C THR A 22 -8.16 -10.92 -7.80
N THR A 23 -7.05 -10.26 -7.44
CA THR A 23 -6.27 -9.42 -8.35
C THR A 23 -5.77 -10.23 -9.55
N ALA A 24 -5.10 -11.36 -9.31
CA ALA A 24 -4.55 -12.21 -10.35
C ALA A 24 -5.65 -12.76 -11.27
N TYR A 25 -6.80 -13.14 -10.71
CA TYR A 25 -7.97 -13.56 -11.48
C TYR A 25 -8.40 -12.48 -12.47
N TYR A 26 -8.63 -11.24 -12.01
CA TYR A 26 -9.10 -10.17 -12.89
C TYR A 26 -8.04 -9.70 -13.90
N VAL A 27 -6.77 -9.66 -13.52
CA VAL A 27 -5.66 -9.41 -14.46
C VAL A 27 -5.64 -10.45 -15.57
N ALA A 28 -5.79 -11.74 -15.25
CA ALA A 28 -5.86 -12.80 -16.24
C ALA A 28 -7.09 -12.70 -17.17
N GLN A 29 -8.17 -12.07 -16.73
CA GLN A 29 -9.34 -11.73 -17.56
C GLN A 29 -9.16 -10.44 -18.38
N GLY A 30 -7.99 -9.80 -18.35
CA GLY A 30 -7.72 -8.56 -19.08
C GLY A 30 -8.30 -7.29 -18.43
N VAL A 31 -8.70 -7.36 -17.15
CA VAL A 31 -9.09 -6.19 -16.37
C VAL A 31 -7.83 -5.43 -15.99
N ARG A 32 -7.85 -4.11 -16.17
CA ARG A 32 -6.77 -3.24 -15.72
C ARG A 32 -6.92 -3.00 -14.21
N VAL A 33 -5.98 -3.50 -13.41
CA VAL A 33 -6.03 -3.38 -11.95
C VAL A 33 -5.00 -2.35 -11.48
N ARG A 34 -5.42 -1.45 -10.58
CA ARG A 34 -4.54 -0.50 -9.90
C ARG A 34 -4.64 -0.68 -8.40
N VAL A 35 -3.52 -0.63 -7.69
CA VAL A 35 -3.42 -0.63 -6.23
C VAL A 35 -2.99 0.77 -5.77
N ALA A 36 -3.79 1.41 -4.93
CA ALA A 36 -3.41 2.60 -4.20
C ALA A 36 -2.90 2.20 -2.80
N THR A 37 -1.63 2.46 -2.50
CA THR A 37 -1.02 2.18 -1.21
C THR A 37 -0.95 3.46 -0.39
N CYS A 38 -1.58 3.49 0.79
CA CYS A 38 -1.68 4.69 1.60
C CYS A 38 -0.30 5.14 2.11
N THR A 39 0.48 4.23 2.68
CA THR A 39 1.70 4.53 3.43
C THR A 39 2.92 3.76 2.93
N GLY A 40 4.12 4.20 3.31
CA GLY A 40 5.39 3.51 3.00
C GLY A 40 5.64 2.27 3.86
N GLY A 41 4.89 2.09 4.96
CA GLY A 41 5.09 0.97 5.87
C GLY A 41 6.35 1.09 6.73
N GLU A 42 6.87 2.30 6.90
CA GLU A 42 8.14 2.58 7.56
C GLU A 42 8.17 2.27 9.07
N ARG A 43 7.01 1.98 9.68
CA ARG A 43 6.90 1.56 11.09
C ARG A 43 6.64 0.06 11.26
N GLY A 44 6.83 -0.72 10.20
CA GLY A 44 6.77 -2.18 10.24
C GLY A 44 8.02 -2.81 10.85
N SER A 45 8.03 -4.14 10.92
CA SER A 45 9.16 -4.94 11.42
C SER A 45 9.66 -5.89 10.34
N ILE A 46 10.96 -6.23 10.40
CA ILE A 46 11.54 -7.27 9.56
C ILE A 46 11.26 -8.63 10.20
N LEU A 47 10.40 -9.43 9.57
CA LEU A 47 9.96 -10.71 10.15
C LEU A 47 10.92 -11.87 9.90
N ASN A 48 11.86 -11.73 8.96
CA ASN A 48 12.86 -12.74 8.68
C ASN A 48 14.12 -12.46 9.51
N PRO A 49 14.47 -13.29 10.51
CA PRO A 49 15.63 -13.03 11.38
C PRO A 49 16.97 -12.98 10.62
N LYS A 50 17.05 -13.57 9.42
CA LYS A 50 18.25 -13.49 8.58
C LYS A 50 18.43 -12.14 7.90
N LEU A 51 17.36 -11.33 7.84
CA LEU A 51 17.34 -10.01 7.24
C LEU A 51 17.27 -8.90 8.29
N GLU A 52 17.03 -9.23 9.56
CA GLU A 52 16.99 -8.29 10.68
C GLU A 52 18.40 -7.82 11.02
N THR A 53 18.86 -6.80 10.29
CA THR A 53 20.17 -6.18 10.46
C THR A 53 20.01 -4.67 10.59
N PRO A 54 20.90 -3.96 11.30
CA PRO A 54 20.82 -2.50 11.42
C PRO A 54 20.81 -1.78 10.06
N GLU A 55 21.47 -2.34 9.05
CA GLU A 55 21.46 -1.82 7.68
C GLU A 55 20.07 -1.91 7.05
N ASN A 56 19.42 -3.07 7.15
CA ASN A 56 18.08 -3.26 6.61
C ASN A 56 17.02 -2.48 7.39
N GLU A 57 17.16 -2.36 8.70
CA GLU A 57 16.28 -1.51 9.53
C GLU A 57 16.37 -0.04 9.10
N ALA A 58 17.59 0.49 8.95
CA ALA A 58 17.81 1.85 8.49
C ALA A 58 17.32 2.08 7.05
N ASN A 59 17.26 1.02 6.24
CA ASN A 59 16.87 1.06 4.83
C ASN A 59 15.44 0.54 4.56
N LEU A 60 14.65 0.27 5.61
CA LEU A 60 13.35 -0.39 5.50
C LEU A 60 12.40 0.29 4.49
N PRO A 61 12.26 1.63 4.42
CA PRO A 61 11.39 2.27 3.43
C PRO A 61 11.79 1.98 1.98
N ALA A 62 13.09 1.92 1.69
CA ALA A 62 13.57 1.63 0.34
C ALA A 62 13.38 0.14 0.00
N LEU A 63 13.60 -0.75 0.97
CA LEU A 63 13.34 -2.18 0.82
C LEU A 63 11.86 -2.44 0.52
N ARG A 64 10.93 -1.90 1.32
CA ARG A 64 9.48 -2.07 1.09
C ARG A 64 9.02 -1.49 -0.24
N LYS A 65 9.63 -0.40 -0.70
CA LYS A 65 9.36 0.15 -2.04
C LYS A 65 9.81 -0.80 -3.15
N ALA A 66 10.96 -1.44 -3.00
CA ALA A 66 11.44 -2.45 -3.95
C ALA A 66 10.57 -3.73 -3.91
N GLU A 67 10.19 -4.19 -2.72
CA GLU A 67 9.27 -5.31 -2.53
C GLU A 67 7.91 -5.05 -3.18
N MET A 68 7.32 -3.87 -2.98
CA MET A 68 6.08 -3.45 -3.62
C MET A 68 6.19 -3.43 -5.15
N ALA A 69 7.29 -2.90 -5.69
CA ALA A 69 7.51 -2.85 -7.13
C ALA A 69 7.58 -4.26 -7.73
N GLU A 70 8.24 -5.20 -7.05
CA GLU A 70 8.31 -6.59 -7.48
C GLU A 70 6.97 -7.32 -7.34
N ALA A 71 6.24 -7.11 -6.24
CA ALA A 71 4.89 -7.62 -6.06
C ALA A 71 3.94 -7.13 -7.16
N ALA A 72 3.99 -5.83 -7.48
CA ALA A 72 3.21 -5.24 -8.56
C ALA A 72 3.53 -5.88 -9.92
N ARG A 73 4.82 -6.12 -10.21
CA ARG A 73 5.28 -6.80 -11.42
C ARG A 73 4.77 -8.24 -11.51
N ILE A 74 4.84 -8.99 -10.41
CA ILE A 74 4.37 -10.38 -10.34
C ILE A 74 2.86 -10.47 -10.53
N LEU A 75 2.10 -9.59 -9.85
CA LEU A 75 0.63 -9.56 -9.94
C LEU A 75 0.11 -8.96 -11.26
N GLY A 76 0.97 -8.28 -12.03
CA GLY A 76 0.58 -7.60 -13.27
C GLY A 76 -0.30 -6.38 -13.05
N ILE A 77 -0.06 -5.63 -11.96
CA ILE A 77 -0.86 -4.45 -11.57
C ILE A 77 -0.10 -3.14 -11.70
N GLU A 78 -0.84 -2.04 -11.80
CA GLU A 78 -0.30 -0.71 -11.59
C GLU A 78 -0.37 -0.33 -10.11
N GLN A 79 0.66 0.32 -9.58
CA GLN A 79 0.68 0.79 -8.20
C GLN A 79 0.83 2.32 -8.14
N VAL A 80 0.18 2.95 -7.17
CA VAL A 80 0.34 4.36 -6.84
C VAL A 80 0.41 4.58 -5.33
N TRP A 81 1.35 5.40 -4.89
CA TRP A 81 1.49 5.82 -3.50
C TRP A 81 0.60 7.04 -3.24
N LEU A 82 -0.18 7.01 -2.15
CA LEU A 82 -0.94 8.20 -1.70
C LEU A 82 -0.07 9.16 -0.88
N GLY A 83 1.03 8.66 -0.31
CA GLY A 83 2.10 9.49 0.28
C GLY A 83 1.93 9.81 1.77
N TYR A 84 1.19 8.98 2.51
CA TYR A 84 1.03 9.14 3.95
C TYR A 84 2.11 8.43 4.75
N VAL A 85 2.30 8.86 6.01
CA VAL A 85 3.21 8.24 6.97
C VAL A 85 2.48 7.12 7.69
N ASP A 86 3.11 5.94 7.75
CA ASP A 86 2.63 4.79 8.50
C ASP A 86 2.34 5.20 9.95
N SER A 87 1.21 4.76 10.48
CA SER A 87 0.81 5.07 11.86
C SER A 87 1.50 4.16 12.87
N GLY A 88 2.01 3.01 12.41
CA GLY A 88 2.48 1.95 13.28
C GLY A 88 1.35 1.31 14.08
N MET A 89 1.74 0.45 15.03
CA MET A 89 0.83 -0.25 15.92
C MET A 89 1.17 0.15 17.37
N PRO A 90 0.66 1.30 17.86
CA PRO A 90 0.93 1.73 19.24
C PRO A 90 0.35 0.73 20.24
N ALA A 91 1.00 0.59 21.39
CA ALA A 91 0.44 -0.19 22.49
C ALA A 91 -0.87 0.45 23.01
N GLU A 92 -1.69 -0.33 23.74
CA GLU A 92 -2.90 0.21 24.34
C GLU A 92 -2.56 1.37 25.29
N GLY A 93 -3.19 2.53 25.06
CA GLY A 93 -2.96 3.76 25.82
C GLY A 93 -1.77 4.59 25.37
N GLU A 94 -0.98 4.12 24.40
CA GLU A 94 0.07 4.93 23.77
C GLU A 94 -0.53 5.88 22.73
N GLU A 95 -0.04 7.11 22.71
CA GLU A 95 -0.45 8.07 21.71
C GLU A 95 0.13 7.75 20.34
N LEU A 96 -0.68 7.93 19.29
CA LEU A 96 -0.18 7.87 17.93
C LEU A 96 0.93 8.91 17.66
N PRO A 97 1.81 8.67 16.69
CA PRO A 97 2.74 9.69 16.21
C PRO A 97 2.02 10.94 15.65
N PRO A 98 2.53 12.17 15.84
CA PRO A 98 1.90 13.40 15.30
C PRO A 98 1.66 13.42 13.79
N ASP A 99 2.52 12.76 13.04
CA ASP A 99 2.51 12.65 11.59
C ASP A 99 1.75 11.42 11.07
N ALA A 100 1.21 10.58 11.96
CA ALA A 100 0.53 9.34 11.61
C ALA A 100 -0.67 9.59 10.67
N PHE A 101 -0.78 8.79 9.62
CA PHE A 101 -1.94 8.78 8.72
C PHE A 101 -3.28 8.71 9.47
N ALA A 102 -3.36 7.88 10.51
CA ALA A 102 -4.56 7.69 11.31
C ALA A 102 -5.02 8.93 12.10
N ARG A 103 -4.17 9.97 12.22
CA ARG A 103 -4.52 11.25 12.85
C ARG A 103 -5.11 12.28 11.89
N LEU A 104 -5.05 12.04 10.58
CA LEU A 104 -5.51 13.01 9.60
C LEU A 104 -7.05 13.10 9.58
N ASP A 105 -7.56 14.31 9.34
CA ASP A 105 -8.98 14.49 9.04
C ASP A 105 -9.35 13.67 7.78
N PRO A 106 -10.39 12.82 7.83
CA PRO A 106 -10.77 11.96 6.71
C PRO A 106 -11.06 12.72 5.40
N THR A 107 -11.54 13.96 5.47
CA THR A 107 -11.81 14.80 4.30
C THR A 107 -10.51 15.16 3.60
N VAL A 108 -9.48 15.51 4.37
CA VAL A 108 -8.14 15.82 3.87
C VAL A 108 -7.45 14.54 3.37
N ALA A 109 -7.54 13.46 4.15
CA ALA A 109 -7.00 12.15 3.79
C ALA A 109 -7.63 11.54 2.52
N ALA A 110 -8.84 11.95 2.16
CA ALA A 110 -9.48 11.46 0.95
C ALA A 110 -8.93 12.09 -0.35
N GLU A 111 -8.31 13.27 -0.30
CA GLU A 111 -8.00 14.07 -1.51
C GLU A 111 -7.13 13.33 -2.54
N PRO A 112 -5.98 12.71 -2.17
CA PRO A 112 -5.16 11.96 -3.12
C PRO A 112 -5.90 10.76 -3.71
N LEU A 113 -6.70 10.06 -2.91
CA LEU A 113 -7.50 8.93 -3.38
C LEU A 113 -8.60 9.39 -4.35
N VAL A 114 -9.27 10.51 -4.07
CA VAL A 114 -10.27 11.11 -4.98
C VAL A 114 -9.62 11.44 -6.33
N LYS A 115 -8.39 11.96 -6.34
CA LYS A 115 -7.63 12.21 -7.58
C LYS A 115 -7.37 10.90 -8.34
N VAL A 116 -6.92 9.84 -7.66
CA VAL A 116 -6.71 8.51 -8.26
C VAL A 116 -8.01 7.95 -8.85
N ILE A 117 -9.12 8.02 -8.12
CA ILE A 117 -10.44 7.55 -8.58
C ILE A 117 -10.89 8.31 -9.83
N ARG A 118 -10.75 9.65 -9.85
CA ARG A 118 -11.16 10.47 -11.00
C ARG A 118 -10.30 10.23 -12.25
N GLU A 119 -9.00 10.01 -12.07
CA GLU A 119 -8.08 9.69 -13.17
C GLU A 119 -8.32 8.27 -13.71
N PHE A 120 -8.37 7.29 -12.81
CA PHE A 120 -8.44 5.88 -13.17
C PHE A 120 -9.85 5.45 -13.55
N ARG A 121 -10.90 6.07 -13.00
CA ARG A 121 -12.32 5.75 -13.20
C ARG A 121 -12.62 4.26 -13.03
N PRO A 122 -12.30 3.65 -11.88
CA PRO A 122 -12.60 2.24 -11.64
C PRO A 122 -14.12 1.98 -11.67
N GLN A 123 -14.52 0.76 -12.03
CA GLN A 123 -15.91 0.30 -11.84
C GLN A 123 -16.12 -0.26 -10.44
N VAL A 124 -15.06 -0.84 -9.87
CA VAL A 124 -15.00 -1.41 -8.52
C VAL A 124 -13.76 -0.86 -7.84
#